data_AF-A0A7V2P2U6-F1
#
_entry.id   AF-A0A7V2P2U6-F1
#
_cell.length_a   1.000
_cell.length_b   1.000
_cell.length_c   1.000
_cell.angle_alpha   90.00
_cell.angle_beta   90.00
_cell.angle_gamma   90.00
#
_symmetry.space_group_name_H-M   'P 1'
#
loop_
_entity.id
_entity.type
_entity.pdbx_description
1 polymer ?
#
loop_
_entity_poly.entity_id
_entity_poly.type
_entity_poly.pdbx_seq_one_letter_code
_entity_poly.pdbx_strand_id
1 'polypeptide(L)'
;MSFFVVFIVYLCYALVAAIIARAILSWFPISPRNPLVLFLYNITEPILAPLRRIIPRLGVLDITPLVAVIVLWVIISLVDYFAR
;
A
#
# COMPACT_ATOMS: atom_id res chain seq x y z
N MET A 1 -8.31 1.17 24.10
CA MET A 1 -8.09 0.82 22.68
C MET A 1 -8.99 -0.35 22.34
N SER A 2 -10.08 -0.15 21.58
CA SER A 2 -10.99 -1.24 21.22
C SER A 2 -10.29 -2.24 20.29
N PHE A 3 -10.67 -3.53 20.36
CA PHE A 3 -10.15 -4.57 19.45
C PHE A 3 -10.25 -4.15 17.97
N PHE A 4 -11.35 -3.48 17.62
CA PHE A 4 -11.59 -2.97 16.28
C PHE A 4 -10.54 -1.95 15.80
N VAL A 5 -10.15 -0.99 16.64
CA VAL A 5 -9.11 -0.01 16.32
C VAL A 5 -7.78 -0.72 16.06
N VAL A 6 -7.41 -1.62 16.98
CA VAL A 6 -6.16 -2.36 16.89
C VAL A 6 -6.10 -3.17 15.59
N PHE A 7 -7.20 -3.82 15.22
CA PHE A 7 -7.31 -4.54 13.96
C PHE A 7 -7.10 -3.63 12.74
N ILE A 8 -7.73 -2.46 12.69
CA ILE A 8 -7.57 -1.51 11.58
C ILE A 8 -6.11 -1.05 11.45
N VAL A 9 -5.47 -0.73 12.56
CA VAL A 9 -4.09 -0.23 12.59
C VAL A 9 -3.14 -1.30 12.05
N TYR A 10 -3.26 -2.56 12.53
CA TYR A 10 -2.45 -3.66 12.03
C TYR A 10 -2.72 -3.98 10.55
N LEU A 11 -3.98 -3.87 10.10
CA LEU A 11 -4.31 -4.02 8.69
C LEU A 11 -3.62 -2.96 7.82
N CYS A 12 -3.62 -1.70 8.26
CA CYS A 12 -2.93 -0.62 7.56
C CYS A 12 -1.42 -0.86 7.49
N TYR A 13 -0.79 -1.30 8.59
CA TYR A 13 0.63 -1.68 8.58
C TYR A 13 0.93 -2.82 7.62
N ALA A 14 0.08 -3.86 7.57
CA ALA A 14 0.23 -4.96 6.62
C ALA A 14 0.12 -4.49 5.17
N LEU A 15 -0.79 -3.56 4.87
CA LEU A 15 -0.93 -2.96 3.54
C LEU A 15 0.28 -2.10 3.15
N VAL A 16 0.82 -1.31 4.09
CA VAL A 16 2.07 -0.57 3.87
C VAL A 16 3.21 -1.52 3.52
N ALA A 17 3.39 -2.59 4.30
CA ALA A 17 4.41 -3.60 4.03
C ALA A 17 4.23 -4.27 2.65
N ALA A 18 3.00 -4.62 2.28
CA ALA A 18 2.68 -5.20 0.97
C ALA A 18 2.98 -4.24 -0.19
N ILE A 19 2.66 -2.96 -0.05
CA ILE A 19 2.94 -1.94 -1.07
C ILE A 19 4.46 -1.75 -1.23
N ILE A 20 5.20 -1.69 -0.12
CA ILE A 20 6.67 -1.60 -0.16
C ILE A 20 7.27 -2.85 -0.81
N ALA A 21 6.81 -4.05 -0.42
CA ALA A 21 7.27 -5.30 -1.02
C ALA A 21 7.01 -5.31 -2.54
N ARG A 22 5.81 -4.91 -2.98
CA ARG A 22 5.49 -4.80 -4.42
C ARG A 22 6.41 -3.79 -5.12
N ALA A 23 6.65 -2.63 -4.52
CA ALA A 23 7.52 -1.60 -5.10
C ALA A 23 8.96 -2.09 -5.23
N ILE A 24 9.50 -2.72 -4.19
CA ILE A 24 10.85 -3.32 -4.21
C ILE A 24 10.92 -4.41 -5.29
N LEU A 25 9.97 -5.34 -5.32
CA LEU A 25 9.95 -6.44 -6.29
C LEU A 25 9.83 -5.95 -7.74
N SER A 26 9.23 -4.77 -7.97
CA SER A 26 9.13 -4.18 -9.30
C SER A 26 10.48 -3.77 -9.91
N TRP A 27 11.53 -3.61 -9.10
CA TRP A 27 12.89 -3.33 -9.57
C TRP A 27 13.65 -4.59 -10.00
N PHE A 28 13.15 -5.77 -9.63
CA PHE A 28 13.75 -7.03 -10.03
C PHE A 28 13.04 -7.59 -11.27
N PRO A 29 13.76 -8.28 -12.17
CA PRO A 29 13.17 -8.92 -13.34
C PRO A 29 12.44 -10.22 -12.95
N ILE A 30 11.42 -10.13 -12.10
CA ILE A 30 10.61 -11.26 -11.64
C ILE A 30 9.41 -11.43 -12.57
N SER A 31 9.07 -12.67 -12.92
CA SER A 31 7.89 -12.96 -13.74
C SER A 31 6.62 -12.39 -13.09
N PRO A 32 5.77 -11.65 -13.83
CA PRO A 32 4.47 -11.21 -13.34
C PRO A 32 3.53 -12.37 -12.96
N ARG A 33 3.82 -13.59 -13.45
CA ARG A 33 3.08 -14.81 -13.10
C ARG A 33 3.56 -15.46 -11.81
N ASN A 34 4.58 -14.91 -11.15
CA ASN A 34 5.04 -15.40 -9.87
C ASN A 34 3.90 -15.26 -8.83
N PRO A 35 3.57 -16.31 -8.06
CA PRO A 35 2.47 -16.28 -7.10
C PRO A 35 2.56 -15.14 -6.08
N LEU A 36 3.77 -14.80 -5.63
CA LEU A 36 3.98 -13.70 -4.68
C LEU A 36 3.71 -12.33 -5.33
N VAL A 37 4.14 -12.14 -6.58
CA VAL A 37 3.88 -10.91 -7.33
C VAL A 37 2.38 -10.72 -7.57
N LEU A 38 1.69 -11.78 -7.99
CA LEU A 38 0.23 -11.77 -8.16
C LEU A 38 -0.50 -11.50 -6.84
N PHE A 39 -0.08 -12.14 -5.75
CA PHE A 39 -0.65 -11.93 -4.44
C PHE A 39 -0.53 -10.45 -4.02
N LEU A 40 0.69 -9.90 -4.07
CA LEU A 40 0.95 -8.51 -3.73
C LEU A 40 0.20 -7.56 -4.66
N TYR A 41 0.13 -7.86 -5.96
CA TYR A 41 -0.68 -7.08 -6.91
C TYR A 41 -2.14 -7.05 -6.46
N ASN A 42 -2.77 -8.21 -6.25
CA ASN A 42 -4.19 -8.31 -5.92
C ASN A 42 -4.58 -7.59 -4.63
N ILE A 43 -3.74 -7.65 -3.59
CA ILE A 43 -4.06 -6.99 -2.30
C ILE A 43 -3.79 -5.48 -2.32
N THR A 44 -2.85 -5.01 -3.14
CA THR A 44 -2.46 -3.59 -3.20
C THR A 44 -3.15 -2.81 -4.32
N GLU A 45 -3.62 -3.48 -5.38
CA GLU A 45 -4.25 -2.86 -6.54
C GLU A 45 -5.49 -2.02 -6.22
N PRO A 46 -6.39 -2.44 -5.31
CA PRO A 46 -7.54 -1.61 -4.93
C PRO A 46 -7.16 -0.23 -4.37
N ILE A 47 -5.96 -0.10 -3.81
CA ILE A 47 -5.42 1.17 -3.28
C ILE A 47 -4.63 1.90 -4.37
N LEU A 48 -3.77 1.18 -5.10
CA LEU A 48 -2.85 1.77 -6.07
C LEU A 48 -3.53 2.17 -7.40
N ALA A 49 -4.58 1.46 -7.84
CA ALA A 49 -5.24 1.74 -9.10
C ALA A 49 -6.03 3.07 -9.09
N PRO A 50 -6.82 3.41 -8.05
CA PRO A 50 -7.45 4.72 -7.96
C PRO A 50 -6.43 5.86 -7.90
N LEU A 51 -5.36 5.69 -7.12
CA LEU A 51 -4.30 6.70 -7.02
C LEU A 51 -3.59 6.94 -8.36
N ARG A 52 -3.34 5.88 -9.16
CA ARG A 52 -2.77 6.01 -10.52
C ARG A 52 -3.66 6.76 -11.51
N ARG A 53 -4.95 6.92 -11.23
CA ARG A 53 -5.84 7.75 -12.07
C ARG A 53 -5.68 9.24 -11.79
N ILE A 54 -5.20 9.59 -10.60
CA ILE A 54 -5.05 10.98 -10.13
C ILE A 54 -3.60 11.42 -10.31
N ILE A 55 -2.66 10.53 -10.03
CA ILE A 55 -1.23 10.80 -10.08
C ILE A 55 -0.74 10.66 -11.54
N PRO A 56 -0.23 11.73 -12.17
CA PRO A 56 0.38 11.63 -13.48
C PRO A 56 1.61 10.71 -13.43
N ARG A 57 1.78 9.85 -14.43
CA ARG A 57 2.95 8.97 -14.53
C ARG A 57 4.20 9.83 -14.77
N LEU A 58 5.11 9.88 -13.79
CA LEU A 58 6.38 10.58 -13.92
C LEU A 58 7.39 9.68 -14.66
N GLY A 59 7.21 9.57 -15.97
CA GLY A 59 8.06 8.73 -16.83
C GLY A 59 7.90 7.24 -16.53
N VAL A 60 9.03 6.55 -16.33
CA VAL A 60 9.08 5.09 -16.07
C VAL A 60 8.87 4.75 -14.59
N LEU A 61 8.98 5.74 -13.70
CA LEU A 61 8.86 5.54 -12.26
C LEU A 61 7.40 5.70 -11.81
N ASP A 62 6.86 4.64 -11.20
CA ASP A 62 5.57 4.69 -10.53
C ASP A 62 5.77 5.24 -9.11
N ILE A 63 5.42 6.50 -8.89
CA ILE A 63 5.44 7.15 -7.56
C ILE A 63 4.20 6.81 -6.72
N THR A 64 3.22 6.10 -7.29
CA THR A 64 1.97 5.77 -6.61
C THR A 64 2.16 4.97 -5.31
N PRO A 65 3.09 3.99 -5.22
CA PRO A 65 3.38 3.29 -3.97
C PRO A 65 3.78 4.24 -2.84
N LEU A 66 4.58 5.27 -3.12
CA LEU A 66 5.00 6.25 -2.12
C LEU A 66 3.80 7.05 -1.61
N VAL A 67 2.96 7.56 -2.52
CA VAL A 67 1.75 8.30 -2.15
C VAL A 67 0.80 7.44 -1.33
N ALA A 68 0.61 6.18 -1.72
CA ALA A 68 -0.24 5.24 -1.00
C ALA A 68 0.26 4.98 0.44
N VAL A 69 1.58 4.84 0.64
CA VAL A 69 2.18 4.69 1.97
C VAL A 69 1.92 5.92 2.83
N ILE A 70 2.07 7.13 2.28
CA ILE A 70 1.78 8.38 3.01
C ILE A 70 0.31 8.43 3.43
N VAL A 71 -0.61 8.11 2.52
CA VAL A 71 -2.06 8.07 2.81
C VAL A 71 -2.37 7.09 3.94
N LEU A 72 -1.80 5.89 3.91
CA LEU A 72 -1.99 4.89 4.97
C LEU A 72 -1.42 5.35 6.32
N TRP A 73 -0.27 6.03 6.34
CA TRP A 73 0.27 6.62 7.57
C TRP A 73 -0.62 7.69 8.17
N VAL A 74 -1.23 8.54 7.33
CA VAL A 74 -2.21 9.53 7.79
C VAL A 74 -3.43 8.83 8.39
N ILE A 75 -3.94 7.77 7.76
CA ILE A 75 -5.07 6.98 8.28
C ILE A 75 -4.73 6.38 9.65
N ILE A 76 -3.57 5.74 9.79
CA ILE A 76 -3.11 5.17 11.07
C ILE A 76 -3.07 6.26 12.15
N SER A 77 -2.44 7.40 11.84
CA SER A 77 -2.27 8.50 12.79
C SER A 77 -3.60 9.09 13.25
N LEU A 78 -4.56 9.24 12.33
CA LEU A 78 -5.91 9.74 12.63
C LEU A 78 -6.68 8.74 13.50
N VAL A 79 -6.66 7.46 13.16
CA VAL A 79 -7.33 6.41 13.93
C VAL A 79 -6.78 6.34 15.36
N ASP A 80 -5.46 6.39 15.52
CA ASP A 80 -4.79 6.39 16.83
C ASP A 80 -5.03 7.67 17.62
N TYR A 81 -5.22 8.82 16.94
CA TYR A 81 -5.60 10.07 17.59
C TYR A 81 -7.00 9.99 18.22
N PHE A 82 -7.99 9.47 17.49
CA PHE A 82 -9.37 9.36 17.98
C PHE A 82 -9.58 8.21 18.97
N ALA A 83 -8.70 7.21 18.99
CA ALA A 83 -8.81 6.05 19.86
C ALA A 83 -8.17 6.23 21.25
N ARG A 84 -7.42 7.33 21.45
CA ARG A 84 -6.89 7.77 22.75
C ARG A 84 -7.97 8.46 23.57
#